data_AF-A0A0N1B5J3-F1
#
_entry.id   AF-A0A0N1B5J3-F1
#
_cell.length_a   1.000
_cell.length_b   1.000
_cell.length_c   1.000
_cell.angle_alpha   90.00
_cell.angle_beta   90.00
_cell.angle_gamma   90.00
#
_symmetry.space_group_name_H-M   'P 1'
#
loop_
_entity.id
_entity.type
_entity.pdbx_description
1 polymer ?
#
loop_
_entity_poly.entity_id
_entity_poly.type
_entity_poly.pdbx_seq_one_letter_code
_entity_poly.pdbx_strand_id
1 'polypeptide(L)'
;MDDNHADAREHFFAAMRVMATSPDSLQTRLAHANVSILNVSIDEFAGDAELKIKFARILDRLAIDQDDIAVVALETAANMTDIEAMATASLICDFYYDLGG
;
A
#
# COMPACT_ATOMS: atom_id res chain seq x y z
N MET A 1 -2.90 -4.84 23.91
CA MET A 1 -3.09 -4.46 22.49
C MET A 1 -2.31 -5.50 21.74
N ASP A 2 -2.97 -6.27 20.88
CA ASP A 2 -2.32 -7.34 20.13
C ASP A 2 -1.22 -6.69 19.28
N ASP A 3 0.05 -6.98 19.56
CA ASP A 3 1.23 -6.41 18.85
C ASP A 3 1.43 -7.06 17.46
N ASN A 4 0.40 -7.74 16.95
CA ASN A 4 0.43 -8.35 15.63
C ASN A 4 0.47 -7.26 14.57
N HIS A 5 1.40 -7.38 13.61
CA HIS A 5 1.52 -6.51 12.43
C HIS A 5 1.92 -5.06 12.71
N ALA A 6 2.62 -4.79 13.81
CA ALA A 6 3.08 -3.44 14.16
C ALA A 6 3.96 -2.80 13.06
N ASP A 7 4.81 -3.61 12.42
CA ASP A 7 5.66 -3.21 11.30
C ASP A 7 4.83 -2.79 10.07
N ALA A 8 3.86 -3.62 9.69
CA ALA A 8 2.92 -3.28 8.61
C ALA A 8 2.15 -1.99 8.89
N ARG A 9 1.66 -1.82 10.13
CA ARG A 9 0.91 -0.63 10.51
C ARG A 9 1.74 0.64 10.42
N GLU A 10 3.01 0.61 10.81
CA GLU A 10 3.92 1.76 10.66
C GLU A 10 4.10 2.13 9.18
N HIS A 11 4.35 1.14 8.33
CA HIS A 11 4.52 1.36 6.90
C HIS A 11 3.26 1.88 6.20
N PHE A 12 2.09 1.36 6.55
CA PHE A 12 0.81 1.84 6.02
C PHE A 12 0.45 3.24 6.55
N PHE A 13 0.77 3.55 7.81
CA PHE A 13 0.60 4.90 8.34
C PHE A 13 1.48 5.91 7.60
N ALA A 14 2.74 5.57 7.34
CA ALA A 14 3.65 6.42 6.56
C ALA A 14 3.12 6.64 5.13
N ALA A 15 2.60 5.58 4.49
CA ALA A 15 1.96 5.67 3.18
C ALA A 15 0.76 6.63 3.17
N MET A 16 -0.15 6.50 4.15
CA MET A 16 -1.29 7.43 4.29
C MET A 16 -0.86 8.87 4.54
N ARG A 17 0.17 9.08 5.37
CA ARG A 17 0.69 10.43 5.64
C ARG A 17 1.15 11.08 4.34
N VAL A 18 1.91 10.36 3.51
CA VAL A 18 2.34 10.85 2.19
C VAL A 18 1.15 11.20 1.30
N MET A 19 0.12 10.33 1.28
CA MET A 19 -1.11 10.59 0.52
C MET A 19 -1.89 11.81 1.00
N ALA A 20 -1.88 12.11 2.31
CA ALA A 20 -2.63 13.20 2.90
C ALA A 20 -1.90 14.56 2.82
N THR A 21 -0.56 14.58 2.87
CA THR A 21 0.20 15.83 3.06
C THR A 21 0.87 16.38 1.81
N SER A 22 0.93 15.63 0.71
CA SER A 22 1.56 16.12 -0.52
C SER A 22 0.59 16.99 -1.36
N PRO A 23 1.08 18.08 -1.98
CA PRO A 23 0.32 18.91 -2.92
C PRO A 23 0.21 18.28 -4.33
N ASP A 24 0.81 17.11 -4.56
CA ASP A 24 0.89 16.47 -5.86
C ASP A 24 -0.43 15.78 -6.25
N SER A 25 -0.52 15.34 -7.51
CA SER A 25 -1.64 14.51 -7.99
C SER A 25 -1.77 13.22 -7.17
N LEU A 26 -2.96 12.62 -7.14
CA LEU A 26 -3.19 11.37 -6.41
C LEU A 26 -2.26 10.25 -6.88
N GLN A 27 -1.98 10.18 -8.19
CA GLN A 27 -1.03 9.25 -8.80
C GLN A 27 0.37 9.40 -8.21
N THR A 28 0.90 10.62 -8.18
CA THR A 28 2.25 10.90 -7.66
C THR A 28 2.33 10.56 -6.17
N ARG A 29 1.27 10.87 -5.42
CA ARG A 29 1.16 10.55 -4.01
C ARG A 29 1.11 9.05 -3.74
N LEU A 30 0.38 8.30 -4.56
CA LEU A 30 0.36 6.84 -4.51
C LEU A 30 1.72 6.25 -4.85
N ALA A 31 2.40 6.75 -5.89
CA ALA A 31 3.75 6.31 -6.23
C ALA A 31 4.71 6.41 -5.04
N HIS A 32 4.67 7.55 -4.32
CA HIS A 32 5.50 7.75 -3.14
C HIS A 32 5.03 6.90 -1.94
N ALA A 33 3.72 6.72 -1.76
CA ALA A 33 3.15 5.89 -0.70
C ALA A 33 3.49 4.40 -0.88
N ASN A 34 3.51 3.92 -2.13
CA ASN A 34 3.84 2.54 -2.49
C ASN A 34 5.23 2.15 -1.98
N VAL A 35 6.20 3.06 -2.03
CA VAL A 35 7.57 2.80 -1.53
C VAL A 35 7.55 2.34 -0.07
N SER A 36 6.65 2.88 0.75
CA SER A 36 6.51 2.45 2.15
C SER A 36 5.82 1.09 2.26
N ILE A 37 4.71 0.90 1.52
CA ILE A 37 3.92 -0.34 1.53
C ILE A 37 4.75 -1.55 1.11
N LEU A 38 5.68 -1.37 0.18
CA LEU A 38 6.51 -2.44 -0.38
C LEU A 38 7.60 -2.94 0.56
N ASN A 39 7.87 -2.25 1.66
CA ASN A 39 8.75 -2.76 2.71
C ASN A 39 8.06 -3.81 3.59
N VAL A 40 6.73 -3.94 3.50
CA VAL A 40 5.98 -4.94 4.26
C VAL A 40 6.02 -6.28 3.53
N SER A 41 6.56 -7.30 4.19
CA SER A 41 6.54 -8.67 3.67
C SER A 41 5.15 -9.28 3.77
N ILE A 42 4.69 -9.97 2.72
CA ILE A 42 3.42 -10.71 2.75
C ILE A 42 3.41 -11.84 3.80
N ASP A 43 4.58 -12.30 4.23
CA ASP A 43 4.72 -13.31 5.29
C ASP A 43 4.40 -12.76 6.68
N GLU A 44 4.38 -11.44 6.85
CA GLU A 44 3.90 -10.78 8.08
C GLU A 44 2.46 -11.21 8.41
N PHE A 45 1.67 -11.57 7.39
CA PHE A 45 0.27 -11.99 7.51
C PHE A 45 0.09 -13.52 7.44
N ALA A 46 1.14 -14.33 7.60
CA ALA A 46 1.02 -15.79 7.50
C ALA A 46 0.03 -16.39 8.52
N GLY A 47 -0.17 -15.74 9.67
CA GLY A 47 -1.15 -16.13 10.69
C GLY A 47 -2.57 -15.62 10.46
N ASP A 48 -2.77 -14.69 9.53
CA ASP A 48 -4.06 -14.07 9.21
C ASP A 48 -4.32 -14.13 7.70
N ALA A 49 -5.07 -15.16 7.28
CA ALA A 49 -5.37 -15.39 5.88
C ALA A 49 -6.20 -14.27 5.24
N GLU A 50 -7.02 -13.58 6.02
CA GLU A 50 -7.83 -12.46 5.51
C GLU A 50 -6.94 -11.26 5.18
N LEU A 51 -6.08 -10.86 6.11
CA LEU A 51 -5.10 -9.80 5.89
C LEU A 51 -4.14 -10.16 4.76
N LYS A 52 -3.68 -11.40 4.69
CA LYS A 52 -2.79 -11.87 3.60
C LYS A 52 -3.43 -11.69 2.23
N ILE A 53 -4.72 -12.04 2.08
CA ILE A 53 -5.46 -11.88 0.81
C ILE A 53 -5.66 -10.39 0.49
N LYS A 54 -6.03 -9.57 1.47
CA LYS A 54 -6.21 -8.12 1.26
C LYS A 54 -4.91 -7.45 0.86
N PHE A 55 -3.79 -7.80 1.50
CA PHE A 55 -2.47 -7.29 1.15
C PHE A 55 -2.02 -7.75 -0.24
N ALA A 56 -2.23 -9.02 -0.60
CA ALA A 56 -1.94 -9.53 -1.94
C ALA A 56 -2.72 -8.76 -3.03
N ARG A 57 -3.98 -8.40 -2.77
CA ARG A 57 -4.78 -7.57 -3.70
C ARG A 57 -4.22 -6.16 -3.86
N ILE A 58 -3.67 -5.58 -2.79
CA ILE A 58 -2.98 -4.29 -2.88
C ILE A 58 -1.74 -4.45 -3.77
N LEU A 59 -0.88 -5.45 -3.51
CA LEU A 59 0.33 -5.70 -4.30
C LEU A 59 0.03 -5.95 -5.80
N ASP A 60 -0.98 -6.77 -6.10
CA ASP A 60 -1.45 -7.04 -7.46
C ASP A 60 -1.85 -5.75 -8.18
N ARG A 61 -2.56 -4.86 -7.47
CA ARG A 61 -3.01 -3.58 -8.01
C ARG A 61 -1.88 -2.56 -8.16
N LEU A 62 -0.81 -2.70 -7.40
CA LEU A 62 0.42 -1.93 -7.61
C LEU A 62 1.23 -2.46 -8.81
N ALA A 63 0.81 -3.59 -9.41
CA ALA A 63 1.44 -4.28 -10.55
C ALA A 63 2.93 -4.60 -10.35
N ILE A 64 3.31 -4.94 -9.11
CA ILE A 64 4.70 -5.20 -8.75
C ILE A 64 4.93 -6.71 -8.74
N ASP A 65 5.54 -7.22 -9.81
CA ASP A 65 6.43 -8.37 -9.68
C ASP A 65 7.67 -7.90 -8.90
N GLN A 66 8.06 -8.63 -7.85
CA GLN A 66 9.07 -8.23 -6.86
C GLN A 66 10.50 -7.97 -7.42
N ASP A 67 10.73 -8.08 -8.72
CA ASP A 67 12.06 -7.99 -9.33
C ASP A 67 12.55 -6.55 -9.61
N ASP A 68 11.67 -5.52 -9.70
CA ASP A 68 12.11 -4.13 -9.89
C ASP A 68 11.19 -3.08 -9.21
N ILE A 69 11.19 -3.14 -7.88
CA ILE A 69 10.16 -2.61 -6.98
C ILE A 69 9.98 -1.07 -7.04
N ALA A 70 11.05 -0.29 -7.21
CA ALA A 70 10.97 1.17 -7.13
C ALA A 70 10.59 1.84 -8.45
N VAL A 71 11.07 1.30 -9.58
CA VAL A 71 10.78 1.85 -10.92
C VAL A 71 9.36 1.47 -11.34
N VAL A 72 8.97 0.21 -11.10
CA VAL A 72 7.63 -0.29 -11.43
C VAL A 72 6.57 0.42 -10.59
N ALA A 73 6.80 0.68 -9.30
CA ALA A 73 5.85 1.41 -8.47
C ALA A 73 5.54 2.82 -9.00
N LEU A 74 6.56 3.50 -9.55
CA LEU A 74 6.42 4.84 -10.12
C LEU A 74 5.73 4.79 -11.49
N GLU A 75 6.12 3.87 -12.36
CA GLU A 75 5.54 3.71 -13.69
C GLU A 75 4.07 3.24 -13.62
N THR A 76 3.73 2.31 -12.72
CA THR A 76 2.35 1.83 -12.56
C THR A 76 1.45 2.96 -12.06
N ALA A 77 1.87 3.67 -11.01
CA ALA A 77 1.08 4.78 -10.47
C ALA A 77 0.93 5.93 -11.50
N ALA A 78 1.93 6.18 -12.34
CA ALA A 78 1.86 7.16 -13.42
C ALA A 78 0.88 6.77 -14.54
N ASN A 79 0.67 5.47 -14.77
CA ASN A 79 -0.27 4.95 -15.76
C ASN A 79 -1.67 4.67 -15.20
N MET A 80 -1.88 4.76 -13.88
CA MET A 80 -3.20 4.60 -13.27
C MET A 80 -4.14 5.74 -13.66
N THR A 81 -5.35 5.38 -14.09
CA THR A 81 -6.45 6.33 -14.22
C THR A 81 -6.84 6.90 -12.86
N ASP A 82 -7.48 8.07 -12.83
CA ASP A 82 -7.98 8.68 -11.58
C ASP A 82 -8.88 7.73 -10.76
N ILE A 83 -9.68 6.92 -11.46
CA ILE A 83 -10.57 5.92 -10.84
C ILE A 83 -9.75 4.79 -10.21
N GLU A 84 -8.73 4.31 -10.90
CA GLU A 84 -7.85 3.26 -10.38
C GLU A 84 -7.06 3.74 -9.18
N ALA A 85 -6.49 4.94 -9.26
CA ALA A 85 -5.79 5.60 -8.17
C ALA A 85 -6.69 5.76 -6.93
N MET A 86 -7.93 6.22 -7.11
CA MET A 86 -8.89 6.35 -6.01
C MET A 86 -9.25 5.01 -5.37
N ALA A 87 -9.47 3.98 -6.18
CA ALA A 87 -9.74 2.63 -5.67
C ALA A 87 -8.54 2.04 -4.92
N THR A 88 -7.32 2.27 -5.41
CA THR A 88 -6.09 1.84 -4.71
C THR A 88 -5.92 2.56 -3.38
N ALA A 89 -6.12 3.88 -3.35
CA ALA A 89 -6.08 4.65 -2.12
C ALA A 89 -7.13 4.17 -1.10
N SER A 90 -8.34 3.84 -1.54
CA SER A 90 -9.38 3.26 -0.67
C SER A 90 -8.92 1.94 -0.06
N LEU A 91 -8.39 1.03 -0.87
CA LEU A 91 -7.90 -0.27 -0.38
C LEU A 91 -6.78 -0.12 0.65
N ILE A 92 -5.88 0.84 0.47
CA ILE A 92 -4.80 1.13 1.42
C ILE A 92 -5.37 1.62 2.76
N CYS A 93 -6.34 2.54 2.71
CA CYS A 93 -7.01 3.05 3.92
C CYS A 93 -7.81 1.94 4.64
N ASP A 94 -8.57 1.14 3.90
CA ASP A 94 -9.35 0.03 4.45
C ASP A 94 -8.43 -0.99 5.13
N PHE A 95 -7.31 -1.33 4.48
CA PHE A 95 -6.32 -2.24 5.05
C PHE A 95 -5.68 -1.68 6.31
N TYR A 96 -5.33 -0.39 6.35
CA TYR A 96 -4.80 0.23 7.56
C TYR A 96 -5.79 0.17 8.73
N TYR A 97 -7.08 0.37 8.46
CA TYR A 97 -8.13 0.22 9.47
C TYR A 97 -8.22 -1.22 9.99
N ASP A 98 -8.13 -2.22 9.10
CA ASP A 98 -8.11 -3.64 9.47
C ASP A 98 -6.89 -4.02 10.32
N LEU A 99 -5.75 -3.31 10.18
CA LEU A 99 -4.57 -3.43 11.05
C LEU A 99 -4.77 -2.81 12.45
N GLY A 100 -5.95 -2.27 12.75
CA GLY A 100 -6.27 -1.60 14.01
C GLY A 100 -5.70 -0.18 14.11
N GLY A 101 -5.61 0.51 12.97
CA GLY A 101 -5.07 1.85 12.82
C GLY A 101 -6.05 3.01 12.97
#